data_AF-W5UTN7-F1
#
_entry.id   AF-W5UTN7-F1
#
_cell.length_a   1.000
_cell.length_b   1.000
_cell.length_c   1.000
_cell.angle_alpha   90.00
_cell.angle_beta   90.00
_cell.angle_gamma   90.00
#
_symmetry.space_group_name_H-M   'P 1'
#
loop_
_entity.id
_entity.type
_entity.pdbx_description
1 polymer ?
#
loop_
_entity_poly.entity_id
_entity_poly.type
_entity_poly.pdbx_seq_one_letter_code
_entity_poly.pdbx_strand_id
1 'polypeptide(L)'
;MLKNKKLFIGIGSVLAIGTIIGISVGVTQSRSSDKSKDTEKLTTKEQEQQKQKAAEEAEKQKAAEEAEKQKAAEEAEKQKAAEEAEKQKAAEEAEKQKAAEEAEKQKAAEEAEKQKAASTTTQSSTSGEAVNNTLKQKAEKLKKEIAETKDPEQREKLSKERYNTKLQQQQLQQNIEWIKKHFG
;
A
#
# COMPACT_ATOMS: atom_id res chain seq x y z
N MET A 1 -22.86 -35.06 14.51
CA MET A 1 -22.37 -36.42 14.85
C MET A 1 -22.32 -37.19 13.54
N LEU A 2 -21.29 -37.86 13.03
CA LEU A 2 -20.05 -38.50 13.52
C LEU A 2 -18.91 -38.06 12.56
N LYS A 3 -17.74 -37.55 12.99
CA LYS A 3 -16.57 -38.22 13.60
C LYS A 3 -16.02 -39.44 12.82
N ASN A 4 -14.91 -39.17 12.14
CA ASN A 4 -13.65 -39.96 12.06
C ASN A 4 -13.65 -41.36 11.42
N LYS A 5 -12.69 -41.55 10.49
CA LYS A 5 -11.82 -42.73 10.22
C LYS A 5 -11.15 -42.46 8.86
N LYS A 6 -9.83 -42.36 8.69
CA LYS A 6 -8.75 -43.34 8.90
C LYS A 6 -7.43 -42.55 8.96
N LEU A 7 -6.72 -42.52 10.09
CA LEU A 7 -5.62 -43.41 10.50
C LEU A 7 -4.37 -43.34 9.61
N PHE A 8 -3.38 -42.59 10.12
CA PHE A 8 -1.97 -42.57 9.75
C PHE A 8 -1.34 -43.97 9.74
N ILE A 9 -0.29 -44.15 8.93
CA ILE A 9 1.04 -44.71 9.28
C ILE A 9 1.65 -45.27 8.00
N GLY A 10 2.72 -44.62 7.53
CA GLY A 10 3.54 -45.07 6.42
C GLY A 10 4.98 -44.57 6.60
N ILE A 11 5.60 -44.92 7.72
CA ILE A 11 7.05 -44.79 7.93
C ILE A 11 7.72 -45.82 7.01
N GLY A 12 8.02 -45.42 5.79
CA GLY A 12 8.76 -46.20 4.80
C GLY A 12 10.26 -46.03 5.02
N SER A 13 10.75 -46.78 6.01
CA SER A 13 12.13 -47.24 6.26
C SER A 13 13.25 -46.70 5.34
N VAL A 14 14.17 -45.95 5.96
CA VAL A 14 15.55 -45.79 5.50
C VAL A 14 16.28 -47.11 5.77
N LEU A 15 16.74 -47.81 4.73
CA LEU A 15 17.71 -48.89 4.86
C LEU A 15 18.75 -48.77 3.75
N ALA A 16 19.80 -48.03 4.05
CA ALA A 16 21.08 -48.14 3.38
C ALA A 16 21.75 -49.45 3.83
N ILE A 17 22.03 -50.35 2.89
CA ILE A 17 23.03 -51.40 3.08
C ILE A 17 23.88 -51.43 1.81
N GLY A 18 25.03 -50.74 1.89
CA GLY A 18 26.14 -50.98 1.00
C GLY A 18 26.82 -52.29 1.38
N THR A 19 26.99 -53.18 0.40
CA THR A 19 27.97 -54.26 0.46
C THR A 19 28.31 -54.72 -0.96
N ILE A 20 29.31 -54.09 -1.59
CA ILE A 20 30.00 -54.70 -2.74
C ILE A 20 31.22 -55.41 -2.15
N ILE A 21 31.04 -56.72 -1.92
CA ILE A 21 32.13 -57.64 -1.55
C ILE A 21 32.97 -57.85 -2.80
N GLY A 22 34.20 -57.32 -2.79
CA GLY A 22 35.26 -57.78 -3.68
C GLY A 22 36.05 -58.88 -2.99
N ILE A 23 36.03 -60.11 -3.51
CA ILE A 23 37.07 -61.12 -3.28
C ILE A 23 37.31 -61.91 -4.58
N SER A 24 38.56 -61.88 -4.98
CA SER A 24 39.23 -62.58 -6.07
C SER A 24 39.11 -64.10 -6.02
N VAL A 25 39.01 -64.74 -7.19
CA VAL A 25 39.68 -66.03 -7.46
C VAL A 25 40.31 -65.94 -8.83
N GLY A 26 41.64 -65.96 -8.85
CA GLY A 26 42.41 -66.22 -10.05
C GLY A 26 42.59 -67.72 -10.30
N VAL A 27 43.36 -67.98 -11.35
CA VAL A 27 44.04 -69.26 -11.68
C VAL A 27 43.30 -70.19 -12.65
N THR A 28 43.63 -70.02 -13.93
CA THR A 28 43.95 -71.09 -14.89
C THR A 28 44.87 -70.47 -15.93
N GLN A 29 46.15 -70.29 -15.61
CA GLN A 29 47.24 -71.18 -16.04
C GLN A 29 47.22 -71.47 -17.55
N SER A 30 48.08 -70.77 -18.31
CA SER A 30 48.67 -71.28 -19.56
C SER A 30 49.97 -70.51 -19.90
N ARG A 31 51.03 -71.00 -19.27
CA ARG A 31 52.41 -71.22 -19.74
C ARG A 31 52.74 -70.82 -21.21
N SER A 32 53.63 -69.84 -21.38
CA SER A 32 54.73 -69.82 -22.39
C SER A 32 55.57 -68.56 -22.17
N SER A 33 56.77 -68.70 -21.60
CA SER A 33 58.05 -68.73 -22.31
C SER A 33 58.53 -67.35 -22.81
N ASP A 34 59.45 -66.77 -22.03
CA ASP A 34 60.66 -66.08 -22.48
C ASP A 34 60.52 -64.79 -23.34
N LYS A 35 60.45 -63.64 -22.65
CA LYS A 35 60.98 -62.32 -23.07
C LYS A 35 60.72 -61.27 -21.98
N SER A 36 61.44 -61.39 -20.86
CA SER A 36 61.38 -60.43 -19.75
C SER A 36 62.42 -59.32 -19.96
N LYS A 37 61.97 -58.15 -20.45
CA LYS A 37 62.49 -56.80 -20.12
C LYS A 37 61.80 -55.69 -20.93
N ASP A 38 61.30 -55.99 -22.12
CA ASP A 38 60.63 -54.98 -22.98
C ASP A 38 59.10 -54.92 -22.75
N THR A 39 58.50 -56.01 -22.28
CA THR A 39 57.06 -56.15 -22.02
C THR A 39 56.61 -55.46 -20.72
N GLU A 40 57.39 -55.52 -19.63
CA GLU A 40 57.08 -54.81 -18.38
C GLU A 40 57.14 -53.28 -18.53
N LYS A 41 57.98 -52.78 -19.43
CA LYS A 41 58.15 -51.34 -19.66
C LYS A 41 57.01 -50.74 -20.47
N LEU A 42 56.40 -51.52 -21.39
CA LEU A 42 55.18 -51.11 -22.10
C LEU A 42 53.97 -51.12 -21.17
N THR A 43 53.79 -52.16 -20.36
CA THR A 43 52.62 -52.27 -19.46
C THR A 43 52.61 -51.20 -18.37
N THR A 44 53.77 -50.80 -17.85
CA THR A 44 53.88 -49.73 -16.85
C THR A 44 53.51 -48.37 -17.45
N LYS A 45 53.95 -48.09 -18.69
CA LYS A 45 53.65 -46.84 -19.40
C LYS A 45 52.18 -46.74 -19.79
N GLU A 46 51.56 -47.85 -20.19
CA GLU A 46 50.12 -47.91 -20.49
C GLU A 46 49.26 -47.75 -19.23
N GLN A 47 49.68 -48.32 -18.09
CA GLN A 47 49.01 -48.12 -16.80
C GLN A 47 49.12 -46.67 -16.30
N GLU A 48 50.28 -46.03 -16.43
CA GLU A 48 50.45 -44.61 -16.10
C GLU A 48 49.60 -43.71 -17.00
N GLN A 49 49.52 -44.02 -18.30
CA GLN A 49 48.66 -43.29 -19.24
C GLN A 49 47.17 -43.47 -18.93
N GLN A 50 46.72 -44.66 -18.55
CA GLN A 50 45.35 -44.87 -18.11
C GLN A 50 45.04 -44.11 -16.82
N LYS A 51 45.98 -44.11 -15.86
CA LYS A 51 45.82 -43.37 -14.60
C LYS A 51 45.78 -41.86 -14.82
N GLN A 52 46.58 -41.34 -15.76
CA GLN A 52 46.55 -39.94 -16.16
C GLN A 52 45.23 -39.56 -16.84
N LYS A 53 44.74 -40.38 -17.77
CA LYS A 53 43.43 -40.17 -18.42
C LYS A 53 42.28 -40.20 -17.42
N ALA A 54 42.29 -41.14 -16.48
CA ALA A 54 41.29 -41.23 -15.42
C ALA A 54 41.34 -40.02 -14.47
N ALA A 55 42.54 -39.52 -14.15
CA ALA A 55 42.70 -38.30 -13.35
C ALA A 55 42.17 -37.06 -14.09
N GLU A 56 42.45 -36.94 -15.39
CA GLU A 56 41.97 -35.84 -16.24
C GLU A 56 40.44 -35.86 -16.40
N GLU A 57 39.84 -37.04 -16.59
CA GLU A 57 38.38 -37.19 -16.60
C GLU A 57 37.74 -36.84 -15.26
N ALA A 58 38.35 -37.26 -14.14
CA ALA A 58 37.87 -36.91 -12.81
C ALA A 58 37.95 -35.40 -12.53
N GLU A 59 38.99 -34.72 -13.02
CA GLU A 59 39.12 -33.26 -12.92
C GLU A 59 38.06 -32.55 -13.77
N LYS A 60 37.83 -33.02 -15.01
CA LYS A 60 36.77 -32.50 -15.88
C LYS A 60 35.37 -32.67 -15.26
N GLN A 61 35.10 -33.81 -14.63
CA GLN A 61 33.82 -34.04 -13.94
C GLN A 61 33.64 -33.09 -12.76
N LYS A 62 34.66 -32.90 -11.92
CA LYS A 62 34.61 -31.95 -10.81
C LYS A 62 34.37 -30.52 -11.29
N ALA A 63 35.08 -30.10 -12.34
CA ALA A 63 34.89 -28.77 -12.93
C ALA A 63 33.47 -28.58 -13.49
N ALA A 64 32.90 -29.62 -14.12
CA ALA A 64 31.52 -29.59 -14.60
C ALA A 64 30.50 -29.49 -13.46
N GLU A 65 30.68 -30.26 -12.38
CA GLU A 65 29.82 -30.23 -11.20
C GLU A 65 29.89 -28.87 -10.48
N GLU A 66 31.08 -28.27 -10.39
CA GLU A 66 31.27 -26.94 -9.80
C GLU A 66 30.62 -25.85 -10.66
N ALA A 67 30.75 -25.93 -11.99
CA ALA A 67 30.08 -25.01 -12.91
C ALA A 67 28.54 -25.11 -12.84
N GLU A 68 28.00 -26.30 -12.65
CA GLU A 68 26.56 -26.51 -12.46
C GLU A 68 26.07 -25.91 -11.13
N LYS A 69 26.82 -26.10 -10.05
CA LYS A 69 26.54 -25.47 -8.74
C LYS A 69 26.58 -23.95 -8.80
N GLN A 70 27.55 -23.37 -9.51
CA GLN A 70 27.64 -21.92 -9.68
C GLN A 70 26.43 -21.37 -10.46
N LYS A 71 26.03 -22.02 -11.56
CA LYS A 71 24.84 -21.63 -12.32
C LYS A 71 23.56 -21.70 -11.49
N ALA A 72 23.39 -22.77 -10.71
CA ALA A 72 22.24 -22.92 -9.83
C ALA A 72 22.20 -21.83 -8.73
N ALA A 73 23.36 -21.46 -8.18
CA ALA A 73 23.46 -20.38 -7.20
C ALA A 73 23.11 -19.01 -7.82
N GLU A 74 23.62 -18.71 -9.01
CA GLU A 74 23.33 -17.46 -9.73
C GLU A 74 21.84 -17.34 -10.10
N GLU A 75 21.22 -18.45 -10.53
CA GLU A 75 19.79 -18.49 -10.84
C GLU A 75 18.93 -18.29 -9.59
N ALA A 76 19.31 -18.91 -8.47
CA ALA A 76 18.62 -18.72 -7.18
C ALA A 76 18.72 -17.26 -6.68
N GLU A 77 19.86 -16.59 -6.90
CA GLU A 77 20.03 -15.18 -6.54
C GLU A 77 19.16 -14.27 -7.41
N LYS A 78 19.09 -14.52 -8.73
CA LYS A 78 18.21 -13.80 -9.65
C LYS A 78 16.74 -13.96 -9.29
N GLN A 79 16.31 -15.17 -8.92
CA GLN A 79 14.93 -15.41 -8.50
C GLN A 79 14.57 -14.63 -7.23
N LYS A 80 15.46 -14.63 -6.22
CA LYS A 80 15.25 -13.86 -4.99
C LYS A 80 15.16 -12.36 -5.27
N ALA A 81 16.05 -11.83 -6.11
CA ALA A 81 16.04 -10.42 -6.48
C ALA A 81 14.74 -10.03 -7.24
N ALA A 82 14.24 -10.91 -8.11
CA ALA A 82 12.98 -10.69 -8.81
C ALA A 82 11.78 -10.68 -7.86
N GLU A 83 11.72 -11.63 -6.91
CA GLU A 83 10.64 -11.71 -5.92
C GLU A 83 10.63 -10.49 -4.98
N GLU A 84 11.82 -10.01 -4.58
CA GLU A 84 11.95 -8.81 -3.76
C GLU A 84 11.51 -7.55 -4.50
N ALA A 85 11.88 -7.41 -5.78
CA ALA A 85 11.46 -6.30 -6.62
C ALA A 85 9.93 -6.28 -6.83
N GLU A 86 9.29 -7.44 -6.95
CA GLU A 86 7.83 -7.54 -7.08
C GLU A 86 7.12 -7.12 -5.80
N LYS A 87 7.63 -7.54 -4.62
CA LYS A 87 7.12 -7.11 -3.32
C LYS A 87 7.24 -5.60 -3.10
N GLN A 88 8.36 -5.00 -3.51
CA GLN A 88 8.55 -3.55 -3.40
C GLN A 88 7.55 -2.77 -4.27
N LYS A 89 7.33 -3.20 -5.52
CA LYS A 89 6.34 -2.57 -6.40
C LYS A 89 4.93 -2.66 -5.84
N ALA A 90 4.53 -3.81 -5.31
CA ALA A 90 3.22 -3.99 -4.69
C ALA A 90 3.03 -3.09 -3.45
N ALA A 91 4.07 -2.91 -2.64
CA ALA A 91 4.03 -2.01 -1.50
C ALA A 91 3.88 -0.54 -1.92
N GLU A 92 4.62 -0.10 -2.95
CA GLU A 92 4.56 1.27 -3.47
C GLU A 92 3.19 1.59 -4.10
N GLU A 93 2.58 0.65 -4.83
CA GLU A 93 1.22 0.81 -5.35
C GLU A 93 0.18 0.91 -4.24
N ALA A 94 0.29 0.09 -3.20
CA ALA A 94 -0.62 0.13 -2.05
C ALA A 94 -0.54 1.47 -1.30
N GLU A 95 0.65 2.05 -1.17
CA GLU A 95 0.85 3.35 -0.54
C GLU A 95 0.24 4.48 -1.39
N LYS A 96 0.44 4.46 -2.72
CA LYS A 96 -0.20 5.40 -3.65
C LYS A 96 -1.72 5.35 -3.61
N GLN A 97 -2.31 4.16 -3.54
CA GLN A 97 -3.77 4.01 -3.43
C GLN A 97 -4.32 4.60 -2.13
N LYS A 98 -3.66 4.35 -0.99
CA LYS A 98 -4.06 4.95 0.30
C LYS A 98 -3.98 6.47 0.26
N ALA A 99 -2.91 7.03 -0.29
CA ALA A 99 -2.74 8.47 -0.43
C ALA A 99 -3.82 9.10 -1.33
N ALA A 100 -4.20 8.42 -2.42
CA ALA A 100 -5.28 8.87 -3.29
C ALA A 100 -6.65 8.84 -2.60
N GLU A 101 -6.97 7.77 -1.87
CA GLU A 101 -8.23 7.64 -1.12
C GLU A 101 -8.33 8.70 0.00
N GLU A 102 -7.23 8.99 0.69
CA GLU A 102 -7.17 10.02 1.72
C GLU A 102 -7.36 11.43 1.12
N ALA A 103 -6.74 11.70 -0.03
CA ALA A 103 -6.93 12.97 -0.75
C ALA A 103 -8.38 13.15 -1.23
N GLU A 104 -9.05 12.08 -1.66
CA GLU A 104 -10.46 12.12 -2.06
C GLU A 104 -11.38 12.41 -0.86
N LYS A 105 -11.12 11.75 0.29
CA LYS A 105 -11.84 12.01 1.54
C LYS A 105 -11.67 13.45 2.02
N GLN A 106 -10.46 14.01 1.93
CA GLN A 106 -10.20 15.40 2.29
C GLN A 106 -10.97 16.38 1.40
N LYS A 107 -10.97 16.16 0.07
CA LYS A 107 -11.75 16.99 -0.86
C LYS A 107 -13.25 16.93 -0.57
N ALA A 108 -13.78 15.73 -0.33
CA ALA A 108 -15.20 15.55 0.00
C ALA A 108 -15.58 16.24 1.33
N ALA A 109 -14.69 16.19 2.34
CA ALA A 109 -14.91 16.88 3.61
C ALA A 109 -14.91 18.41 3.44
N GLU A 110 -13.97 18.96 2.67
CA GLU A 110 -13.88 20.39 2.39
C GLU A 110 -15.11 20.89 1.61
N GLU A 111 -15.58 20.12 0.63
CA GLU A 111 -16.79 20.46 -0.13
C GLU A 111 -18.05 20.42 0.75
N ALA A 112 -18.18 19.42 1.62
CA ALA A 112 -19.28 19.34 2.57
C ALA A 112 -19.28 20.51 3.57
N GLU A 113 -18.11 20.96 4.03
CA GLU A 113 -17.97 22.13 4.89
C GLU A 113 -18.41 23.42 4.16
N LYS A 114 -17.97 23.60 2.91
CA LYS A 114 -18.39 24.73 2.06
C LYS A 114 -19.90 24.75 1.84
N GLN A 115 -20.52 23.61 1.56
CA GLN A 115 -21.98 23.52 1.39
C GLN A 115 -22.75 23.86 2.67
N LYS A 116 -22.27 23.40 3.83
CA LYS A 116 -22.85 23.76 5.13
C LYS A 116 -22.73 25.26 5.39
N ALA A 117 -21.55 25.84 5.18
CA ALA A 117 -21.30 27.27 5.35
C ALA A 117 -22.19 28.12 4.42
N ALA A 118 -22.33 27.73 3.16
CA ALA A 118 -23.21 28.39 2.20
C ALA A 118 -24.68 28.33 2.66
N SER A 119 -25.16 27.14 3.05
CA SER A 119 -26.53 26.94 3.52
C SER A 119 -26.86 27.77 4.77
N THR A 120 -25.95 27.81 5.75
CA THR A 120 -26.11 28.63 6.95
C THR A 120 -26.09 30.13 6.65
N THR A 121 -25.26 30.56 5.69
CA THR A 121 -25.19 31.96 5.26
C THR A 121 -26.48 32.39 4.56
N THR A 122 -27.04 31.54 3.68
CA THR A 122 -28.33 31.81 3.03
C THR A 122 -29.49 31.86 4.02
N GLN A 123 -29.53 30.98 5.02
CA GLN A 123 -30.56 31.02 6.06
C GLN A 123 -30.45 32.25 6.96
N SER A 124 -29.22 32.65 7.32
CA SER A 124 -28.97 33.85 8.12
C SER A 124 -29.35 35.14 7.38
N SER A 125 -29.00 35.24 6.09
CA SER A 125 -29.35 36.41 5.28
C SER A 125 -30.85 36.54 5.03
N THR A 126 -31.54 35.44 4.71
CA THR A 126 -33.01 35.43 4.54
C THR A 126 -33.76 35.75 5.84
N SER A 127 -33.31 35.20 6.98
CA SER A 127 -33.86 35.56 8.29
C SER A 127 -33.59 37.04 8.63
N GLY A 128 -32.41 37.56 8.32
CA GLY A 128 -32.06 38.98 8.53
C GLY A 128 -32.90 39.92 7.67
N GLU A 129 -33.18 39.56 6.42
CA GLU A 129 -34.01 40.34 5.51
C GLU A 129 -35.48 40.43 5.98
N ALA A 130 -36.03 39.35 6.55
CA ALA A 130 -37.36 39.36 7.15
C ALA A 130 -37.45 40.29 8.38
N VAL A 131 -36.44 40.26 9.25
CA VAL A 131 -36.34 41.18 10.41
C VAL A 131 -36.19 42.62 9.93
N ASN A 132 -35.42 42.87 8.88
CA ASN A 132 -35.26 44.21 8.31
C ASN A 132 -36.59 44.79 7.83
N ASN A 133 -37.37 44.00 7.08
CA ASN A 133 -38.69 44.41 6.62
C ASN A 133 -39.63 44.74 7.79
N THR A 134 -39.59 43.93 8.86
CA THR A 134 -40.38 44.17 10.08
C THR A 134 -40.00 45.49 10.77
N LEU A 135 -38.70 45.77 10.93
CA LEU A 135 -38.23 47.05 11.49
C LEU A 135 -38.61 48.24 10.61
N LYS A 136 -38.56 48.08 9.29
CA LYS A 136 -39.01 49.10 8.32
C LYS A 136 -40.49 49.41 8.51
N GLN A 137 -41.34 48.38 8.59
CA GLN A 137 -42.77 48.55 8.81
C GLN A 137 -43.07 49.19 10.17
N LYS A 138 -42.37 48.78 11.23
CA LYS A 138 -42.50 49.39 12.56
C LYS A 138 -42.14 50.88 12.53
N ALA A 139 -41.05 51.25 11.85
CA ALA A 139 -40.63 52.66 11.73
C ALA A 139 -41.62 53.52 10.92
N GLU A 140 -42.28 52.95 9.91
CA GLU A 140 -43.34 53.63 9.15
C GLU A 140 -44.66 53.71 9.94
N LYS A 141 -44.99 52.69 10.73
CA LYS A 141 -46.13 52.75 11.66
C LYS A 141 -45.95 53.86 12.69
N LEU A 142 -44.78 53.89 13.35
CA LEU A 142 -44.43 54.95 14.30
C LEU A 142 -44.41 56.33 13.62
N LYS A 143 -43.99 56.43 12.36
CA LYS A 143 -44.04 57.69 11.59
C LYS A 143 -45.47 58.22 11.47
N LYS A 144 -46.44 57.35 11.18
CA LYS A 144 -47.86 57.71 11.09
C LYS A 144 -48.43 58.09 12.46
N GLU A 145 -48.09 57.32 13.49
CA GLU A 145 -48.54 57.57 14.86
C GLU A 145 -48.02 58.91 15.42
N ILE A 146 -46.78 59.30 15.09
CA ILE A 146 -46.21 60.63 15.38
C ILE A 146 -46.96 61.76 14.66
N ALA A 147 -47.53 61.49 13.48
CA ALA A 147 -48.29 62.47 12.71
C ALA A 147 -49.73 62.61 13.22
N GLU A 148 -50.32 61.54 13.75
CA GLU A 148 -51.69 61.50 14.29
C GLU A 148 -51.76 61.97 15.74
N THR A 149 -50.70 61.80 16.53
CA THR A 149 -50.67 62.25 17.92
C THR A 149 -50.60 63.78 18.02
N LYS A 150 -51.48 64.34 18.85
CA LYS A 150 -51.55 65.78 19.15
C LYS A 150 -50.82 66.16 20.43
N ASP A 151 -50.54 65.18 21.29
CA ASP A 151 -49.84 65.38 22.56
C ASP A 151 -48.31 65.46 22.30
N PRO A 152 -47.66 66.60 22.60
CA PRO A 152 -46.24 66.79 22.34
C PRO A 152 -45.33 65.83 23.11
N GLU A 153 -45.69 65.42 24.33
CA GLU A 153 -44.87 64.49 25.12
C GLU A 153 -44.89 63.08 24.52
N GLN A 154 -46.08 62.60 24.11
CA GLN A 154 -46.23 61.31 23.43
C GLN A 154 -45.55 61.33 22.06
N ARG A 155 -45.65 62.46 21.35
CA ARG A 155 -44.96 62.66 20.07
C ARG A 155 -43.44 62.54 20.21
N GLU A 156 -42.88 63.08 21.28
CA GLU A 156 -41.45 62.96 21.57
C GLU A 156 -41.04 61.52 21.89
N LYS A 157 -41.83 60.81 22.72
CA LYS A 157 -41.59 59.39 23.04
C LYS A 157 -41.60 58.51 21.79
N LEU A 158 -42.62 58.64 20.95
CA LEU A 158 -42.74 57.92 19.69
C LEU A 158 -41.62 58.30 18.71
N SER A 159 -41.18 59.55 18.69
CA SER A 159 -40.04 60.01 17.89
C SER A 159 -38.74 59.32 18.31
N LYS A 160 -38.47 59.22 19.62
CA LYS A 160 -37.32 58.47 20.17
C LYS A 160 -37.40 56.99 19.83
N GLU A 161 -38.57 56.37 19.97
CA GLU A 161 -38.76 54.96 19.60
C GLU A 161 -38.53 54.73 18.10
N ARG A 162 -39.03 55.62 17.25
CA ARG A 162 -38.81 55.57 15.80
C ARG A 162 -37.34 55.72 15.45
N TYR A 163 -36.63 56.64 16.12
CA TYR A 163 -35.19 56.83 15.94
C TYR A 163 -34.42 55.57 16.31
N ASN A 164 -34.68 54.98 17.48
CA ASN A 164 -34.06 53.73 17.92
C ASN A 164 -34.36 52.57 16.95
N THR A 165 -35.60 52.47 16.46
CA THR A 165 -35.99 51.43 15.49
C THR A 165 -35.21 51.58 14.17
N LYS A 166 -35.01 52.82 13.70
CA LYS A 166 -34.19 53.10 12.52
C LYS A 166 -32.71 52.76 12.74
N LEU A 167 -32.18 53.06 13.92
CA LEU A 167 -30.80 52.71 14.27
C LEU A 167 -30.60 51.19 14.29
N GLN A 168 -31.55 50.45 14.88
CA GLN A 168 -31.56 48.99 14.84
C GLN A 168 -31.62 48.46 13.40
N GLN A 169 -32.45 49.06 12.54
CA GLN A 169 -32.53 48.70 11.13
C GLN A 169 -31.19 48.93 10.42
N GLN A 170 -30.55 50.07 10.65
CA GLN A 170 -29.25 50.42 10.05
C GLN A 170 -28.17 49.42 10.50
N GLN A 171 -28.08 49.11 11.79
CA GLN A 171 -27.11 48.13 12.29
C GLN A 171 -27.34 46.75 11.68
N LEU A 172 -28.60 46.33 11.53
CA LEU A 172 -28.93 45.07 10.89
C LEU A 172 -28.52 45.06 9.41
N GLN A 173 -28.72 46.16 8.67
CA GLN A 173 -28.22 46.27 7.29
C GLN A 173 -26.70 46.15 7.22
N GLN A 174 -25.98 46.83 8.11
CA GLN A 174 -24.52 46.71 8.18
C GLN A 174 -24.08 45.27 8.45
N ASN A 175 -24.77 44.56 9.34
CA ASN A 175 -24.48 43.15 9.62
C ASN A 175 -24.78 42.25 8.40
N ILE A 176 -25.91 42.45 7.71
CA ILE A 176 -26.27 41.69 6.51
C ILE A 176 -25.25 41.95 5.40
N GLU A 177 -24.89 43.20 5.15
CA GLU A 177 -23.88 43.58 4.16
C GLU A 177 -22.50 43.02 4.51
N TRP A 178 -22.12 43.04 5.79
CA TRP A 178 -20.89 42.42 6.25
C TRP A 178 -20.88 40.92 5.98
N ILE A 179 -21.98 40.21 6.29
CA ILE A 179 -22.12 38.78 6.01
C ILE A 179 -22.02 38.53 4.50
N LYS A 180 -22.73 39.31 3.68
CA LYS A 180 -22.68 39.20 2.21
C LYS A 180 -21.27 39.41 1.65
N LYS A 181 -20.53 40.38 2.18
CA LYS A 181 -19.18 40.72 1.71
C LYS A 181 -18.13 39.66 2.08
N HIS A 182 -18.28 39.00 3.22
CA HIS A 182 -17.28 38.06 3.73
C HIS A 182 -17.62 36.59 3.53
N PHE A 183 -18.89 36.25 3.27
CA PHE A 183 -19.38 34.86 3.21
C PHE A 183 -20.28 34.55 2.00
N GLY A 184 -20.59 35.54 1.15
CA GLY A 184 -21.32 35.37 -0.11
C GLY A 184 -20.39 35.35 -1.31
#